data_AF-A0A977L6X4-F1
#
_entry.id   AF-A0A977L6X4-F1
#
_cell.length_a   1.000
_cell.length_b   1.000
_cell.length_c   1.000
_cell.angle_alpha   90.00
_cell.angle_beta   90.00
_cell.angle_gamma   90.00
#
_symmetry.space_group_name_H-M   'P 1'
#
loop_
_entity.id
_entity.type
_entity.pdbx_description
1 polymer ?
#
loop_
_entity_poly.entity_id
_entity_poly.type
_entity_poly.pdbx_seq_one_letter_code
_entity_poly.pdbx_strand_id
1 'polypeptide(L)'
;MAPEVYKGIEFIRISTLAEEQKKLFLQSFDQHKIIKILMHDSLLNDCVLVKDFLEWQSLLPAGKSTALQSQEEVQVPMHAFNAA
;
A
#
# COMPACT_ATOMS: atom_id res chain seq x y z
N MET A 1 -2.73 -3.19 -8.05
CA MET A 1 -2.24 -4.05 -6.96
C MET A 1 -3.23 -3.96 -5.81
N ALA A 2 -3.57 -5.07 -5.17
CA ALA A 2 -4.44 -5.07 -3.99
C ALA A 2 -3.59 -5.41 -2.76
N PRO A 3 -3.76 -4.70 -1.63
CA PRO A 3 -3.10 -5.05 -0.39
C PRO A 3 -3.65 -6.38 0.15
N GLU A 4 -2.78 -7.19 0.75
CA GLU A 4 -3.14 -8.45 1.41
C GLU A 4 -3.20 -8.25 2.93
N VAL A 5 -4.11 -8.95 3.60
CA VAL A 5 -4.26 -8.88 5.06
C VAL A 5 -4.07 -10.26 5.67
N TYR A 6 -3.11 -10.40 6.59
CA TYR A 6 -2.88 -11.63 7.33
C TYR A 6 -2.65 -11.37 8.81
N LYS A 7 -3.48 -11.95 9.67
CA LYS A 7 -3.42 -11.78 11.14
C LYS A 7 -3.35 -10.30 11.58
N GLY A 8 -4.09 -9.43 10.90
CA GLY A 8 -4.11 -7.98 11.17
C GLY A 8 -2.92 -7.21 10.60
N ILE A 9 -2.05 -7.85 9.82
CA ILE A 9 -0.94 -7.21 9.12
C ILE A 9 -1.39 -6.95 7.68
N GLU A 10 -1.42 -5.67 7.30
CA GLU A 10 -1.66 -5.24 5.92
C GLU A 10 -0.31 -5.09 5.19
N PHE A 11 -0.12 -5.86 4.13
CA PHE A 11 1.13 -5.87 3.39
C PHE A 11 0.93 -5.97 1.87
N ILE A 12 1.97 -5.60 1.14
CA ILE A 12 2.07 -5.73 -0.31
C ILE A 12 3.31 -6.57 -0.61
N ARG A 13 3.20 -7.43 -1.62
CA ARG A 13 4.31 -8.25 -2.10
C ARG A 13 5.08 -7.55 -3.20
N ILE A 14 6.38 -7.38 -3.04
CA ILE A 14 7.27 -6.75 -4.03
C ILE A 14 7.24 -7.53 -5.35
N SER A 15 7.08 -8.85 -5.32
CA SER A 15 6.92 -9.68 -6.53
C SER A 15 5.69 -9.36 -7.36
N THR A 16 4.67 -8.72 -6.77
CA THR A 16 3.43 -8.34 -7.47
C THR A 16 3.49 -6.94 -8.09
N LEU A 17 4.57 -6.20 -7.85
CA LEU A 17 4.79 -4.89 -8.47
C LEU A 17 5.16 -5.06 -9.94
N ALA A 18 4.72 -4.11 -10.77
CA ALA A 18 5.14 -4.02 -12.16
C ALA A 18 6.67 -3.90 -12.26
N GLU A 19 7.30 -4.45 -13.31
CA GLU A 19 8.76 -4.50 -13.41
C GLU A 19 9.44 -3.14 -13.24
N GLU A 20 8.88 -2.09 -13.84
CA GLU A 20 9.41 -0.72 -13.73
C GLU A 20 9.34 -0.20 -12.29
N GLN A 21 8.19 -0.40 -11.63
CA GLN A 21 7.98 0.00 -10.25
C GLN A 21 8.86 -0.81 -9.30
N LYS A 22 9.01 -2.12 -9.56
CA LYS A 22 9.85 -3.02 -8.79
C LYS A 22 11.32 -2.59 -8.82
N LYS A 23 11.83 -2.20 -10.00
CA LYS A 23 13.20 -1.67 -10.13
C LYS A 23 13.39 -0.40 -9.30
N LEU A 24 12.44 0.55 -9.40
CA LEU A 24 12.49 1.78 -8.63
C LEU A 24 12.41 1.51 -7.12
N PHE A 25 11.51 0.61 -6.71
CA PHE A 25 11.32 0.20 -5.33
C PHE A 25 12.61 -0.39 -4.75
N LEU A 26 13.23 -1.36 -5.42
CA LEU A 26 14.46 -1.99 -4.95
C LEU A 26 15.65 -1.03 -4.86
N GLN A 27 15.66 0.07 -5.63
CA GLN A 27 16.72 1.07 -5.61
C GLN A 27 16.54 2.16 -4.56
N SER A 28 15.30 2.47 -4.18
CA SER A 28 14.98 3.64 -3.36
C SER A 28 14.32 3.32 -2.02
N PHE A 29 13.73 2.13 -1.89
CA PHE A 29 13.08 1.69 -0.67
C PHE A 29 14.10 1.16 0.35
N ASP A 30 13.87 1.50 1.62
CA ASP A 30 14.67 1.02 2.73
C ASP A 30 14.49 -0.50 2.90
N GLN A 31 15.55 -1.25 2.62
CA GLN A 31 15.55 -2.71 2.71
C GLN A 31 15.29 -3.22 4.13
N HIS A 32 15.56 -2.43 5.16
CA HIS A 32 15.26 -2.79 6.56
C HIS A 32 13.77 -2.85 6.87
N LYS A 33 12.92 -2.22 6.04
CA LYS A 33 11.45 -2.26 6.16
C LYS A 33 10.81 -3.43 5.41
N ILE A 34 11.61 -4.24 4.70
CA ILE A 34 11.13 -5.46 4.06
C ILE A 34 10.99 -6.53 5.14
N ILE A 35 9.77 -7.03 5.32
CA ILE A 35 9.43 -8.00 6.34
C ILE A 35 9.21 -9.38 5.74
N LYS A 36 9.32 -10.38 6.61
CA LYS A 36 9.00 -11.77 6.29
C LYS A 36 7.68 -12.14 6.94
N ILE A 37 6.77 -12.71 6.17
CA ILE A 37 5.48 -13.18 6.68
C ILE A 37 5.39 -14.68 6.46
N LEU A 38 5.29 -15.43 7.57
CA LEU A 38 4.98 -16.86 7.51
C LEU A 38 3.46 -17.01 7.41
N MET A 39 2.99 -17.33 6.22
CA MET A 39 1.58 -17.53 5.92
C MET A 39 1.33 -19.03 5.71
N HIS A 40 0.55 -19.65 6.61
CA HIS A 40 0.40 -21.10 6.66
C HIS A 40 1.78 -21.77 6.76
N ASP A 41 2.22 -22.48 5.72
CA ASP A 41 3.53 -23.14 5.63
C ASP A 41 4.47 -22.47 4.62
N SER A 42 4.11 -21.28 4.11
CA SER A 42 4.91 -20.53 3.12
C SER A 42 5.52 -19.29 3.75
N LEU A 43 6.85 -19.19 3.69
CA LEU A 43 7.58 -18.00 4.12
C LEU A 43 7.71 -17.01 2.97
N LEU A 44 6.95 -15.92 3.04
CA LEU A 44 7.04 -14.80 2.10
C LEU A 44 8.15 -13.87 2.59
N ASN A 45 9.18 -13.64 1.77
CA ASN A 45 10.35 -12.81 2.12
C ASN A 45 10.36 -11.46 1.41
N ASP A 46 9.30 -11.16 0.67
CA ASP A 46 9.18 -10.01 -0.22
C ASP A 46 7.99 -9.14 0.18
N CYS A 47 7.69 -9.05 1.47
CA CYS A 47 6.53 -8.33 2.00
C CYS A 47 6.94 -6.96 2.53
N VAL A 48 6.06 -5.98 2.34
CA VAL A 48 6.22 -4.61 2.81
C VAL A 48 4.90 -4.16 3.40
N LEU A 49 4.92 -3.49 4.55
CA LEU A 49 3.68 -2.97 5.14
C LEU A 49 3.06 -1.92 4.23
N VAL A 50 1.73 -1.93 4.12
CA VAL A 50 1.00 -0.96 3.28
C VAL A 50 1.35 0.46 3.66
N LYS A 51 1.42 0.77 4.97
CA LYS A 51 1.80 2.09 5.46
C LYS A 51 3.16 2.54 4.95
N ASP A 52 4.19 1.70 5.07
CA ASP A 52 5.54 2.03 4.63
C ASP A 52 5.62 2.17 3.10
N PHE A 53 4.86 1.36 2.38
CA PHE A 53 4.76 1.46 0.93
C PHE A 53 4.14 2.79 0.49
N LEU A 54 3.06 3.23 1.15
CA LEU A 54 2.40 4.51 0.88
C LEU A 54 3.30 5.69 1.23
N GLU A 55 4.03 5.62 2.35
CA GLU A 55 5.04 6.62 2.70
C GLU A 55 6.11 6.73 1.61
N TRP A 56 6.67 5.60 1.17
CA TRP A 56 7.63 5.59 0.06
C TRP A 56 7.03 6.17 -1.22
N GLN A 57 5.80 5.81 -1.56
CA GLN A 57 5.12 6.31 -2.75
C GLN A 57 4.89 7.82 -2.68
N SER A 58 4.60 8.37 -1.50
CA SER A 58 4.42 9.82 -1.30
C SER A 58 5.72 10.62 -1.50
N LEU A 59 6.88 9.98 -1.34
CA LEU A 59 8.19 10.59 -1.58
C LEU A 59 8.55 10.63 -3.09
N LEU A 60 7.82 9.90 -3.93
CA LEU A 60 8.03 9.91 -5.37
C LEU A 60 7.35 11.14 -6.00
N PRO A 61 8.02 11.83 -6.94
CA PRO A 61 7.40 12.93 -7.66
C PRO A 61 6.17 12.42 -8.43
N ALA A 62 5.08 13.21 -8.38
CA ALA A 62 3.70 12.86 -8.77
C ALA A 62 3.49 12.31 -10.20
N GLY A 63 4.54 12.24 -11.04
CA GLY A 63 4.49 11.63 -12.37
C GLY A 63 4.72 10.11 -12.41
N LYS A 64 5.02 9.44 -11.28
CA LYS A 64 5.30 7.98 -11.23
C LYS A 64 4.44 7.19 -10.23
N SER A 65 3.39 7.81 -9.68
CA SER A 65 2.51 7.14 -8.72
C SER A 65 1.57 6.17 -9.41
N THR A 66 1.88 4.88 -9.34
CA THR A 66 0.93 3.80 -9.63
C THR A 66 -0.08 3.72 -8.49
N ALA A 67 -1.25 4.32 -8.72
CA ALA A 67 -2.34 4.49 -7.76
C ALA A 67 -2.63 3.22 -6.94
N LEU A 68 -2.41 3.31 -5.64
CA LEU A 68 -3.21 2.64 -4.62
C LEU A 68 -4.32 3.63 -4.29
N GLN A 69 -5.45 3.54 -4.99
CA GLN A 69 -6.67 4.22 -4.58
C GLN A 69 -7.19 3.54 -3.32
N SER A 70 -6.79 4.04 -2.16
CA SER A 70 -7.58 3.85 -0.95
C SER A 70 -8.85 4.69 -1.11
N GLN A 71 -9.98 4.00 -1.13
CA GLN A 71 -11.30 4.61 -1.04
C GLN A 71 -11.42 5.31 0.31
N GLU A 72 -11.49 6.65 0.30
CA GLU A 72 -12.11 7.40 1.39
C GLU A 72 -12.70 8.70 0.82
N GLU A 73 -13.89 8.60 0.24
CA GLU A 73 -14.87 9.69 0.22
C GLU A 73 -16.17 9.09 0.76
N VAL A 74 -16.30 9.07 2.10
CA VAL A 74 -17.60 8.86 2.74
C VAL A 74 -18.40 10.13 2.51
N GLN A 75 -19.15 10.16 1.41
CA GLN A 75 -20.11 11.21 1.11
C GLN A 75 -21.31 11.03 2.06
N VAL A 76 -21.25 11.64 3.24
CA VAL A 76 -22.44 11.81 4.10
C VAL A 76 -23.14 13.09 3.63
N PRO A 77 -24.30 13.03 2.95
CA PRO A 77 -25.11 14.22 2.75
C PRO A 77 -25.67 14.66 4.11
N MET A 78 -25.09 15.75 4.62
CA MET A 78 -25.63 16.54 5.72
C MET A 78 -26.96 17.16 5.26
N HIS A 79 -28.08 16.47 5.50
CA HIS A 79 -29.38 17.09 5.32
C HIS A 79 -29.57 18.16 6.39
N ALA A 80 -29.34 19.40 5.96
CA ALA A 80 -29.64 20.60 6.71
C ALA A 80 -31.11 20.59 7.13
N PHE A 81 -31.28 20.68 8.44
CA PHE A 81 -32.47 21.19 9.11
C PHE A 81 -32.87 22.53 8.47
N ASN A 82 -34.05 22.61 7.86
CA ASN A 82 -34.70 23.88 7.61
C ASN A 82 -36.14 23.79 8.12
N ALA A 83 -36.36 24.52 9.20
CA ALA A 83 -37.66 24.89 9.72
C ALA A 83 -38.31 25.93 8.79
N ALA A 84 -39.59 25.72 8.50
CA ALA A 84 -40.54 26.78 8.16
C ALA A 84 -41.94 26.30 8.58
#